data_AF-A0A3A4KGU4-F1
#
_entry.id   AF-A0A3A4KGU4-F1
#
_cell.length_a   1.000
_cell.length_b   1.000
_cell.length_c   1.000
_cell.angle_alpha   90.00
_cell.angle_beta   90.00
_cell.angle_gamma   90.00
#
_symmetry.space_group_name_H-M   'P 1'
#
loop_
_entity.id
_entity.type
_entity.pdbx_description
1 polymer ?
#
loop_
_entity_poly.entity_id
_entity_poly.type
_entity_poly.pdbx_seq_one_letter_code
_entity_poly.pdbx_strand_id
1 'polypeptide(L)'
;MSPQEKLAVDPNVYYITAKKLRELADQIRGAVTGVLAPGLSATGGMAGSGSTVEGWAAEYNRFGADVRAATIAYAAALQHFADVVDAAGYNWDAAEYNGTSPERRTGLPPVRPAPAAVAALSNGDFPDVPNASFDNGPGVTVSPGSVATIVPNGRSGLLDTAAKAWDSFVKSEAVRMAPVTLQGLGSAFDAVRAPEVPDIVEGLGALQNGIGDIFSAADALGAAVRAYHDNLGPMRKGIVDAAPRAFPKAKQITATVGDATVTVAVTGSDQWFDSFMAGLAFDSAYSGSALAGVLGKTDFVGKYTLDSVAKLKALAELPIIAETGNPEDNKSLHGELDKLAAWEARSPEFTEWDLGKLGNVDPRLKKWAAAAVKYGNAAGVDPRLIMSIILNEGATRTLQGLGEPYDDFRWITSVFRDNSLGLTNMKEDTFKTVKQAYPNEFRDKGWSDLDGNEDLAVKATAYNLRRIQDKFDGQVPPEMRANVTRNEFVTAVYNAGDDHARDYIQAGKLGPHVTPYVQRADGHYDQADRWMRGTGAYACN
;
A
#
# COMPACT_ATOMS: atom_id res chain seq x y z
N MET A 1 -26.67 -3.57 36.35
CA MET A 1 -27.06 -4.48 35.25
C MET A 1 -27.86 -3.65 34.27
N SER A 2 -27.29 -3.31 33.12
CA SER A 2 -28.08 -2.73 32.02
C SER A 2 -29.15 -3.75 31.61
N PRO A 3 -30.32 -3.32 31.12
CA PRO A 3 -31.25 -4.24 30.50
C PRO A 3 -30.51 -4.92 29.34
N GLN A 4 -30.41 -6.25 29.35
CA GLN A 4 -30.03 -6.99 28.15
C GLN A 4 -31.00 -6.55 27.04
N GLU A 5 -30.49 -5.89 26.00
CA GLU A 5 -31.29 -5.59 24.84
C GLU A 5 -31.89 -6.89 24.32
N LYS A 6 -33.20 -6.88 24.07
CA LYS A 6 -33.91 -8.07 23.63
C LYS A 6 -33.42 -8.44 22.23
N LEU A 7 -32.88 -9.65 22.07
CA LEU A 7 -32.50 -10.20 20.77
C LEU A 7 -33.69 -10.16 19.80
N ALA A 8 -33.42 -9.75 18.56
CA ALA A 8 -34.37 -9.74 17.45
C ALA A 8 -33.60 -10.12 16.18
N VAL A 9 -33.71 -11.37 15.76
CA VAL A 9 -32.86 -11.92 14.69
C VAL A 9 -33.74 -12.47 13.57
N ASP A 10 -33.42 -12.07 12.34
CA ASP A 10 -33.92 -12.68 11.12
C ASP A 10 -32.74 -13.24 10.30
N PRO A 11 -32.48 -14.57 10.35
CA PRO A 11 -31.38 -15.19 9.63
C PRO A 11 -31.42 -14.95 8.11
N ASN A 12 -32.60 -14.70 7.54
CA ASN A 12 -32.74 -14.46 6.11
C ASN A 12 -32.03 -13.16 5.66
N VAL A 13 -31.90 -12.16 6.54
CA VAL A 13 -31.13 -10.93 6.26
C VAL A 13 -29.65 -11.25 6.01
N TYR A 14 -29.08 -12.18 6.78
CA TYR A 14 -27.69 -12.63 6.65
C TYR A 14 -27.49 -13.36 5.31
N TYR A 15 -28.36 -14.33 4.99
CA TYR A 15 -28.26 -15.10 3.75
C TYR A 15 -28.43 -14.23 2.50
N ILE A 16 -29.37 -13.27 2.52
CA ILE A 16 -29.54 -12.31 1.42
C ILE A 16 -28.28 -11.44 1.26
N THR A 17 -27.72 -10.98 2.37
CA THR A 17 -26.49 -10.17 2.37
C THR A 17 -25.32 -10.95 1.79
N ALA A 18 -25.05 -12.16 2.31
CA ALA A 18 -23.99 -13.03 1.81
C ALA A 18 -24.12 -13.31 0.31
N LYS A 19 -25.34 -13.64 -0.16
CA LYS A 19 -25.61 -13.84 -1.59
C LYS A 19 -25.28 -12.60 -2.41
N LYS A 20 -25.71 -11.41 -1.95
CA LYS A 20 -25.48 -10.15 -2.67
C LYS A 20 -24.01 -9.76 -2.72
N LEU A 21 -23.24 -10.04 -1.67
CA LEU A 21 -21.79 -9.82 -1.65
C LEU A 21 -21.08 -10.71 -2.68
N ARG A 22 -21.46 -11.99 -2.79
CA ARG A 22 -20.92 -12.91 -3.82
C ARG A 22 -21.29 -12.45 -5.23
N GLU A 23 -22.55 -12.04 -5.45
CA GLU A 23 -22.99 -11.47 -6.73
C GLU A 23 -22.19 -10.21 -7.12
N LEU A 24 -21.90 -9.32 -6.16
CA LEU A 24 -21.04 -8.15 -6.40
C LEU A 24 -19.61 -8.57 -6.76
N ALA A 25 -19.04 -9.58 -6.10
CA ALA A 25 -17.70 -10.07 -6.40
C ALA A 25 -17.60 -10.57 -7.85
N ASP A 26 -18.60 -11.33 -8.32
CA ASP A 26 -18.69 -11.80 -9.71
C ASP A 26 -18.85 -10.64 -10.70
N GLN A 27 -19.66 -9.63 -10.38
CA GLN A 27 -19.85 -8.45 -11.21
C GLN A 27 -18.55 -7.64 -11.36
N ILE A 28 -17.80 -7.45 -10.27
CA ILE A 28 -16.50 -6.78 -10.28
C ILE A 28 -15.50 -7.58 -11.09
N ARG A 29 -15.45 -8.91 -10.91
CA ARG A 29 -14.62 -9.79 -11.76
C ARG A 29 -14.96 -9.61 -13.23
N GLY A 30 -16.25 -9.55 -13.58
CA GLY A 30 -16.71 -9.30 -14.94
C GLY A 30 -16.26 -7.94 -15.49
N ALA A 31 -16.33 -6.88 -14.69
CA ALA A 31 -15.84 -5.55 -15.08
C ALA A 31 -14.32 -5.54 -15.32
N VAL A 32 -13.55 -6.26 -14.50
CA VAL A 32 -12.09 -6.36 -14.66
C VAL A 32 -11.73 -7.19 -15.89
N THR A 33 -12.23 -8.43 -15.96
CA THR A 33 -11.85 -9.41 -17.00
C THR A 33 -12.44 -9.09 -18.37
N GLY A 34 -13.61 -8.44 -18.42
CA GLY A 34 -14.29 -8.10 -19.68
C GLY A 34 -13.92 -6.73 -20.24
N VAL A 35 -13.45 -5.79 -19.40
CA VAL A 35 -13.23 -4.39 -19.80
C VAL A 35 -11.81 -3.93 -19.49
N LEU A 36 -11.44 -3.89 -18.21
CA LEU A 36 -10.21 -3.22 -17.78
C LEU A 36 -8.95 -3.96 -18.25
N ALA A 37 -8.81 -5.25 -17.90
CA ALA A 37 -7.61 -6.01 -18.19
C ALA A 37 -7.36 -6.16 -19.70
N PRO A 38 -8.36 -6.51 -20.55
CA PRO A 38 -8.16 -6.52 -22.00
C PRO A 38 -7.79 -5.14 -22.55
N GLY A 39 -8.43 -4.07 -22.07
CA GLY A 39 -8.19 -2.70 -22.53
C GLY A 39 -6.78 -2.20 -22.20
N LEU A 40 -6.20 -2.61 -21.08
CA LEU A 40 -4.84 -2.23 -20.70
C LEU A 40 -3.75 -3.09 -21.34
N SER A 41 -4.06 -4.33 -21.74
CA SER A 41 -3.06 -5.34 -22.15
C SER A 41 -2.04 -4.89 -23.21
N ALA A 42 -2.43 -4.01 -24.13
CA ALA A 42 -1.59 -3.53 -25.24
C ALA A 42 -0.98 -2.14 -25.00
N THR A 43 -1.09 -1.58 -23.79
CA THR A 43 -0.74 -0.17 -23.51
C THR A 43 0.70 0.04 -23.05
N GLY A 44 1.51 -1.03 -23.03
CA GLY A 44 2.93 -0.95 -22.68
C GLY A 44 3.68 0.08 -23.54
N GLY A 45 4.48 0.92 -22.89
CA GLY A 45 5.25 1.96 -23.56
C GLY A 45 4.46 3.19 -24.01
N MET A 46 3.20 3.34 -23.61
CA MET A 46 2.35 4.46 -24.04
C MET A 46 2.92 5.84 -23.68
N ALA A 47 3.65 5.97 -22.57
CA ALA A 47 4.18 7.24 -22.11
C ALA A 47 5.46 7.66 -22.85
N GLY A 48 6.20 6.69 -23.39
CA GLY A 48 7.52 6.93 -23.96
C GLY A 48 8.65 6.81 -22.93
N SER A 49 9.77 7.46 -23.19
CA SER A 49 10.98 7.44 -22.36
C SER A 49 11.61 8.84 -22.27
N GLY A 50 12.57 9.00 -21.35
CA GLY A 50 13.31 10.25 -21.16
C GLY A 50 12.99 10.93 -19.82
N SER A 51 13.86 11.84 -19.40
CA SER A 51 13.78 12.53 -18.10
C SER A 51 12.50 13.37 -17.94
N THR A 52 11.92 13.82 -19.04
CA THR A 52 10.66 14.58 -19.05
C THR A 52 9.42 13.73 -18.77
N VAL A 53 9.51 12.41 -18.95
CA VAL A 53 8.39 11.46 -18.79
C VAL A 53 8.55 10.60 -17.53
N GLU A 54 9.79 10.39 -17.07
CA GLU A 54 10.15 9.45 -16.00
C GLU A 54 9.26 9.58 -14.76
N GLY A 55 9.10 10.80 -14.22
CA GLY A 55 8.29 11.03 -13.03
C GLY A 55 6.81 10.70 -13.22
N TRP A 56 6.23 11.10 -14.37
CA TRP A 56 4.83 10.79 -14.69
C TRP A 56 4.61 9.28 -14.85
N ALA A 57 5.51 8.60 -15.56
CA ALA A 57 5.39 7.17 -15.82
C ALA A 57 5.64 6.33 -14.57
N ALA A 58 6.57 6.75 -13.69
CA ALA A 58 6.77 6.12 -12.39
C ALA A 58 5.50 6.19 -11.54
N GLU A 59 4.85 7.35 -11.50
CA GLU A 59 3.60 7.52 -10.75
C GLU A 59 2.45 6.69 -11.35
N TYR A 60 2.28 6.70 -12.68
CA TYR A 60 1.29 5.85 -13.34
C TYR A 60 1.50 4.36 -13.03
N ASN A 61 2.75 3.87 -13.14
CA ASN A 61 3.07 2.47 -12.91
C ASN A 61 2.80 2.06 -11.45
N ARG A 62 3.26 2.88 -10.49
CA ARG A 62 3.04 2.65 -9.06
C ARG A 62 1.55 2.60 -8.77
N PHE A 63 0.82 3.63 -9.16
CA PHE A 63 -0.58 3.74 -8.79
C PHE A 63 -1.50 2.79 -9.56
N GLY A 64 -1.16 2.45 -10.81
CA GLY A 64 -1.82 1.38 -11.55
C GLY A 64 -1.67 0.02 -10.85
N ALA A 65 -0.49 -0.27 -10.29
CA ALA A 65 -0.28 -1.47 -9.48
C ALA A 65 -1.07 -1.42 -8.16
N ASP A 66 -1.13 -0.26 -7.51
CA ASP A 66 -1.90 -0.08 -6.26
C ASP A 66 -3.41 -0.31 -6.49
N VAL A 67 -3.99 0.27 -7.55
CA VAL A 67 -5.41 0.06 -7.93
C VAL A 67 -5.69 -1.41 -8.27
N ARG A 68 -4.76 -2.06 -8.98
CA ARG A 68 -4.87 -3.50 -9.28
C ARG A 68 -4.92 -4.31 -8.00
N ALA A 69 -3.97 -4.11 -7.09
CA ALA A 69 -3.92 -4.82 -5.81
C ALA A 69 -5.17 -4.57 -4.96
N ALA A 70 -5.63 -3.31 -4.89
CA ALA A 70 -6.86 -2.93 -4.20
C ALA A 70 -8.09 -3.64 -4.76
N THR A 71 -8.21 -3.74 -6.08
CA THR A 71 -9.35 -4.39 -6.75
C THR A 71 -9.39 -5.89 -6.50
N ILE A 72 -8.23 -6.55 -6.50
CA ILE A 72 -8.10 -7.98 -6.14
C ILE A 72 -8.48 -8.19 -4.67
N ALA A 73 -7.96 -7.36 -3.76
CA ALA A 73 -8.30 -7.41 -2.35
C ALA A 73 -9.80 -7.17 -2.10
N TYR A 74 -10.42 -6.23 -2.82
CA TYR A 74 -11.84 -5.95 -2.72
C TYR A 74 -12.70 -7.15 -3.11
N ALA A 75 -12.40 -7.81 -4.23
CA ALA A 75 -13.15 -8.99 -4.67
C ALA A 75 -12.98 -10.17 -3.68
N ALA A 76 -11.77 -10.36 -3.13
CA ALA A 76 -11.52 -11.34 -2.08
C ALA A 76 -12.29 -11.00 -0.79
N ALA A 77 -12.30 -9.74 -0.38
CA ALA A 77 -13.04 -9.26 0.78
C ALA A 77 -14.55 -9.49 0.64
N LEU A 78 -15.15 -9.15 -0.51
CA LEU A 78 -16.56 -9.40 -0.79
C LEU A 78 -16.92 -10.89 -0.63
N GLN A 79 -16.11 -11.76 -1.22
CA GLN A 79 -16.36 -13.20 -1.20
C GLN A 79 -16.18 -13.80 0.20
N HIS A 80 -15.07 -13.49 0.86
CA HIS A 80 -14.76 -14.03 2.17
C HIS A 80 -15.71 -13.49 3.25
N PHE A 81 -16.02 -12.19 3.20
CA PHE A 81 -16.96 -11.60 4.14
C PHE A 81 -18.40 -12.12 3.92
N ALA A 82 -18.76 -12.50 2.69
CA ALA A 82 -19.99 -13.24 2.47
C ALA A 82 -20.01 -14.56 3.25
N ASP A 83 -18.92 -15.31 3.26
CA ASP A 83 -18.82 -16.57 4.00
C ASP A 83 -18.91 -16.35 5.53
N VAL A 84 -18.33 -15.27 6.05
CA VAL A 84 -18.47 -14.88 7.47
C VAL A 84 -19.93 -14.57 7.81
N VAL A 85 -20.62 -13.77 6.98
CA VAL A 85 -22.03 -13.40 7.21
C VAL A 85 -22.95 -14.62 7.07
N ASP A 86 -22.67 -15.52 6.13
CA ASP A 86 -23.42 -16.77 5.91
C ASP A 86 -23.29 -17.71 7.13
N ALA A 87 -22.09 -17.86 7.68
CA ALA A 87 -21.83 -18.63 8.89
C ALA A 87 -22.60 -18.07 10.11
N ALA A 88 -22.63 -16.74 10.26
CA ALA A 88 -23.42 -16.10 11.32
C ALA A 88 -24.92 -16.37 11.16
N GLY A 89 -25.44 -16.25 9.92
CA GLY A 89 -26.82 -16.58 9.58
C GLY A 89 -27.17 -18.04 9.92
N TYR A 90 -26.29 -18.97 9.55
CA TYR A 90 -26.44 -20.39 9.87
C TYR A 90 -26.55 -20.66 11.37
N ASN A 91 -25.70 -20.03 12.19
CA ASN A 91 -25.73 -20.24 13.63
C ASN A 91 -27.07 -19.81 14.25
N TRP A 92 -27.62 -18.67 13.83
CA TRP A 92 -28.93 -18.22 14.28
C TRP A 92 -30.07 -19.11 13.81
N ASP A 93 -30.07 -19.47 12.53
CA ASP A 93 -31.11 -20.32 11.92
C ASP A 93 -31.13 -21.73 12.54
N ALA A 94 -29.95 -22.33 12.71
CA ALA A 94 -29.81 -23.64 13.34
C ALA A 94 -30.21 -23.60 14.83
N ALA A 95 -29.89 -22.52 15.54
CA ALA A 95 -30.31 -22.33 16.92
C ALA A 95 -31.84 -22.26 17.06
N GLU A 96 -32.52 -21.51 16.19
CA GLU A 96 -33.97 -21.41 16.16
C GLU A 96 -34.64 -22.76 15.81
N TYR A 97 -34.10 -23.46 14.80
CA TYR A 97 -34.56 -24.80 14.43
C TYR A 97 -34.41 -25.79 15.60
N ASN A 98 -33.26 -25.78 16.26
CA ASN A 98 -32.96 -26.68 17.38
C ASN A 98 -33.78 -26.34 18.64
N GLY A 99 -34.00 -25.06 18.91
CA GLY A 99 -34.83 -24.57 20.01
C GLY A 99 -36.32 -24.81 19.82
N THR A 100 -36.78 -24.94 18.58
CA THR A 100 -38.17 -25.30 18.26
C THR A 100 -38.45 -26.76 18.61
N SER A 101 -39.53 -27.02 19.37
CA SER A 101 -39.94 -28.39 19.73
C SER A 101 -40.17 -29.24 18.48
N PRO A 102 -39.77 -30.52 18.44
CA PRO A 102 -39.84 -31.36 17.23
C PRO A 102 -41.21 -31.37 16.54
N GLU A 103 -42.30 -31.35 17.30
CA GLU A 103 -43.68 -31.35 16.79
C GLU A 103 -44.09 -30.04 16.08
N ARG A 104 -43.36 -28.95 16.35
CA ARG A 104 -43.58 -27.62 15.77
C ARG A 104 -42.56 -27.25 14.69
N ARG A 105 -41.54 -28.08 14.47
CA ARG A 105 -40.56 -27.84 13.41
C ARG A 105 -41.22 -28.00 12.06
N THR A 106 -41.08 -26.99 11.21
CA THR A 106 -41.48 -27.05 9.81
C THR A 106 -40.24 -26.98 8.94
N GLY A 107 -40.18 -27.80 7.89
CA GLY A 107 -39.05 -27.82 6.96
C GLY A 107 -37.83 -28.66 7.40
N LEU A 108 -36.79 -28.60 6.58
CA LEU A 108 -35.52 -29.29 6.79
C LEU A 108 -34.61 -28.45 7.71
N PRO A 109 -33.68 -29.08 8.44
CA PRO A 109 -32.67 -28.34 9.18
C PRO A 109 -31.86 -27.43 8.24
N PRO A 110 -31.40 -26.26 8.73
CA PRO A 110 -30.51 -25.39 7.96
C PRO A 110 -29.28 -26.13 7.45
N VAL A 111 -28.93 -25.88 6.20
CA VAL A 111 -27.75 -26.49 5.56
C VAL A 111 -26.53 -25.67 5.94
N ARG A 112 -25.51 -26.34 6.45
CA ARG A 112 -24.23 -25.71 6.76
C ARG A 112 -23.66 -25.04 5.51
N PRO A 113 -23.27 -23.75 5.57
CA PRO A 113 -22.63 -23.06 4.46
C PRO A 113 -21.36 -23.78 4.02
N ALA A 114 -21.05 -23.68 2.73
CA ALA A 114 -19.78 -24.13 2.17
C ALA A 114 -18.99 -22.89 1.77
N PRO A 115 -17.84 -22.61 2.40
CA PRO A 115 -16.99 -21.51 2.01
C PRO A 115 -16.59 -21.60 0.54
N ALA A 116 -16.36 -20.45 -0.09
CA ALA A 116 -15.96 -20.43 -1.47
C ALA A 116 -14.58 -21.09 -1.66
N ALA A 117 -14.52 -22.08 -2.56
CA ALA A 117 -13.28 -22.83 -2.81
C ALA A 117 -12.29 -22.13 -3.76
N VAL A 118 -12.74 -21.09 -4.47
CA VAL A 118 -11.97 -20.40 -5.52
C VAL A 118 -12.08 -18.91 -5.30
N ALA A 119 -10.94 -18.21 -5.35
CA ALA A 119 -10.89 -16.75 -5.26
C ALA A 119 -11.75 -16.08 -6.34
N ALA A 120 -12.52 -15.07 -5.94
CA ALA A 120 -13.41 -14.32 -6.83
C ALA A 120 -12.65 -13.63 -7.97
N LEU A 121 -11.45 -13.10 -7.67
CA LEU A 121 -10.55 -12.50 -8.64
C LEU A 121 -9.11 -12.86 -8.29
N SER A 122 -8.32 -13.27 -9.27
CA SER A 122 -6.93 -13.67 -9.08
C SER A 122 -5.95 -12.79 -9.86
N ASN A 123 -4.64 -12.97 -9.59
CA ASN A 123 -3.59 -12.37 -10.40
C ASN A 123 -3.65 -12.76 -11.89
N GLY A 124 -4.21 -13.91 -12.22
CA GLY A 124 -4.40 -14.33 -13.61
C GLY A 124 -5.57 -13.62 -14.30
N ASP A 125 -6.61 -13.27 -13.55
CA ASP A 125 -7.77 -12.53 -14.06
C ASP A 125 -7.47 -11.05 -14.26
N PHE A 126 -6.64 -10.47 -13.39
CA PHE A 126 -6.13 -9.11 -13.53
C PHE A 126 -4.59 -9.15 -13.56
N PRO A 127 -3.96 -9.30 -14.73
CA PRO A 127 -2.50 -9.25 -14.87
C PRO A 127 -1.93 -7.88 -14.47
N ASP A 128 -0.61 -7.80 -14.30
CA ASP A 128 0.07 -6.54 -14.00
C ASP A 128 -0.22 -5.49 -15.08
N VAL A 129 -0.46 -4.24 -14.64
CA VAL A 129 -0.65 -3.11 -15.55
C VAL A 129 0.64 -2.93 -16.36
N PRO A 130 0.59 -2.91 -17.71
CA PRO A 130 1.80 -2.79 -18.51
C PRO A 130 2.60 -1.53 -18.18
N ASN A 131 3.93 -1.67 -18.14
CA ASN A 131 4.82 -0.55 -17.87
C ASN A 131 4.62 0.54 -18.92
N ALA A 132 4.29 1.76 -18.47
CA ALA A 132 4.05 2.89 -19.36
C ALA A 132 5.32 3.40 -20.07
N SER A 133 6.51 3.09 -19.53
CA SER A 133 7.79 3.53 -20.08
C SER A 133 8.37 2.57 -21.10
N PHE A 134 8.70 3.08 -22.29
CA PHE A 134 9.45 2.38 -23.32
C PHE A 134 10.07 3.38 -24.29
N ASP A 135 11.26 3.07 -24.82
CA ASP A 135 11.85 3.90 -25.86
C ASP A 135 11.15 3.68 -27.21
N ASN A 136 10.32 4.64 -27.59
CA ASN A 136 9.58 4.65 -28.84
C ASN A 136 10.32 5.34 -30.00
N GLY A 137 11.61 5.65 -29.81
CA GLY A 137 12.43 6.40 -30.76
C GLY A 137 12.64 7.86 -30.32
N PRO A 138 13.22 8.72 -31.17
CA PRO A 138 13.77 10.01 -30.74
C PRO A 138 12.73 11.11 -30.44
N GLY A 139 11.42 10.84 -30.58
CA GLY A 139 10.35 11.83 -30.44
C GLY A 139 10.26 12.82 -31.62
N VAL A 140 11.40 13.29 -32.12
CA VAL A 140 11.54 14.05 -33.36
C VAL A 140 12.61 13.42 -34.23
N THR A 141 12.29 13.15 -35.49
CA THR A 141 13.26 12.77 -36.52
C THR A 141 13.46 13.92 -37.49
N VAL A 142 14.71 14.22 -37.82
CA VAL A 142 15.08 15.19 -38.86
C VAL A 142 15.77 14.41 -39.98
N SER A 143 15.57 14.78 -41.25
CA SER A 143 16.27 14.15 -42.39
C SER A 143 16.84 15.22 -43.32
N PRO A 144 18.11 15.08 -43.80
CA PRO A 144 18.99 13.90 -43.66
C PRO A 144 19.81 13.82 -42.36
N GLY A 145 19.60 14.73 -41.40
CA GLY A 145 20.38 14.83 -40.17
C GLY A 145 19.82 14.07 -38.96
N SER A 146 20.15 14.54 -37.77
CA SER A 146 19.47 14.19 -36.52
C SER A 146 19.39 15.44 -35.64
N VAL A 147 18.53 15.38 -34.62
CA VAL A 147 18.38 16.45 -33.64
C VAL A 147 18.37 15.83 -32.25
N ALA A 148 19.14 16.43 -31.34
CA ALA A 148 19.03 16.12 -29.92
C ALA A 148 17.92 16.98 -29.33
N THR A 149 16.97 16.35 -28.63
CA THR A 149 15.79 17.02 -28.08
C THR A 149 15.27 16.26 -26.87
N ILE A 150 14.58 16.98 -25.97
CA ILE A 150 13.87 16.42 -24.82
C ILE A 150 12.39 16.12 -25.11
N VAL A 151 11.94 16.36 -26.35
CA VAL A 151 10.56 16.14 -26.79
C VAL A 151 10.17 14.68 -26.53
N PRO A 152 9.07 14.43 -25.79
CA PRO A 152 8.69 13.07 -25.45
C PRO A 152 8.19 12.28 -26.67
N ASN A 153 8.43 10.97 -26.64
CA ASN A 153 8.12 10.00 -27.69
C ASN A 153 6.89 9.12 -27.33
N GLY A 154 5.94 9.61 -26.52
CA GLY A 154 4.73 8.87 -26.14
C GLY A 154 3.86 8.44 -27.33
N ARG A 155 3.07 7.38 -27.21
CA ARG A 155 2.19 6.87 -28.29
C ARG A 155 0.76 7.32 -28.08
N SER A 156 0.26 8.20 -28.95
CA SER A 156 -1.08 8.80 -28.80
C SER A 156 -2.17 7.73 -28.82
N GLY A 157 -2.11 6.76 -29.74
CA GLY A 157 -3.11 5.69 -29.83
C GLY A 157 -3.14 4.79 -28.59
N LEU A 158 -2.00 4.52 -27.96
CA LEU A 158 -1.94 3.71 -26.75
C LEU A 158 -2.41 4.50 -25.51
N LEU A 159 -2.09 5.78 -25.42
CA LEU A 159 -2.64 6.65 -24.38
C LEU A 159 -4.16 6.74 -24.49
N ASP A 160 -4.72 6.88 -25.70
CA ASP A 160 -6.18 6.86 -25.90
C ASP A 160 -6.81 5.53 -25.46
N THR A 161 -6.17 4.42 -25.80
CA THR A 161 -6.61 3.07 -25.43
C THR A 161 -6.63 2.90 -23.91
N ALA A 162 -5.55 3.26 -23.22
CA ALA A 162 -5.47 3.19 -21.76
C ALA A 162 -6.51 4.10 -21.08
N ALA A 163 -6.66 5.35 -21.53
CA ALA A 163 -7.64 6.28 -20.98
C ALA A 163 -9.08 5.74 -21.12
N LYS A 164 -9.42 5.14 -22.27
CA LYS A 164 -10.73 4.50 -22.49
C LYS A 164 -10.94 3.27 -21.61
N ALA A 165 -9.91 2.48 -21.35
CA ALA A 165 -10.01 1.29 -20.49
C ALA A 165 -10.36 1.68 -19.04
N TRP A 166 -9.64 2.66 -18.47
CA TRP A 166 -9.92 3.21 -17.15
C TRP A 166 -11.32 3.83 -17.07
N ASP A 167 -11.68 4.67 -18.04
CA ASP A 167 -13.01 5.30 -18.11
C ASP A 167 -14.15 4.28 -18.21
N SER A 168 -13.97 3.23 -19.01
CA SER A 168 -14.98 2.17 -19.17
C SER A 168 -15.17 1.35 -17.90
N PHE A 169 -14.09 1.07 -17.16
CA PHE A 169 -14.17 0.37 -15.87
C PHE A 169 -14.95 1.19 -14.84
N VAL A 170 -14.60 2.46 -14.68
CA VAL A 170 -15.24 3.43 -13.78
C VAL A 170 -16.74 3.61 -14.11
N LYS A 171 -17.11 3.53 -15.40
CA LYS A 171 -18.51 3.62 -15.86
C LYS A 171 -19.27 2.30 -15.84
N SER A 172 -18.63 1.17 -15.49
CA SER A 172 -19.32 -0.10 -15.40
C SER A 172 -20.42 -0.05 -14.35
N GLU A 173 -21.54 -0.72 -14.63
CA GLU A 173 -22.68 -0.76 -13.70
C GLU A 173 -22.28 -1.37 -12.35
N ALA A 174 -21.47 -2.42 -12.39
CA ALA A 174 -20.94 -3.10 -11.21
C ALA A 174 -20.25 -2.12 -10.24
N VAL A 175 -19.34 -1.29 -10.74
CA VAL A 175 -18.60 -0.32 -9.94
C VAL A 175 -19.52 0.80 -9.45
N ARG A 176 -20.39 1.33 -10.32
CA ARG A 176 -21.28 2.44 -9.97
C ARG A 176 -22.36 2.07 -8.94
N MET A 177 -22.87 0.84 -8.98
CA MET A 177 -23.97 0.41 -8.12
C MET A 177 -23.51 -0.25 -6.82
N ALA A 178 -22.24 -0.65 -6.72
CA ALA A 178 -21.71 -1.29 -5.51
C ALA A 178 -21.90 -0.45 -4.23
N PRO A 179 -21.59 0.87 -4.18
CA PRO A 179 -21.80 1.66 -2.97
C PRO A 179 -23.26 1.68 -2.49
N VAL A 180 -24.20 1.85 -3.43
CA VAL A 180 -25.64 1.90 -3.12
C VAL A 180 -26.14 0.52 -2.65
N THR A 181 -25.65 -0.54 -3.28
CA THR A 181 -25.99 -1.92 -2.89
C THR A 181 -25.52 -2.20 -1.46
N LEU A 182 -24.27 -1.88 -1.15
CA LEU A 182 -23.68 -2.10 0.19
C LEU A 182 -24.37 -1.26 1.27
N GLN A 183 -24.72 -0.01 0.98
CA GLN A 183 -25.51 0.82 1.88
C GLN A 183 -26.88 0.18 2.18
N GLY A 184 -27.58 -0.32 1.15
CA GLY A 184 -28.86 -0.99 1.31
C GLY A 184 -28.77 -2.28 2.13
N LEU A 185 -27.68 -3.03 1.97
CA LEU A 185 -27.39 -4.21 2.80
C LEU A 185 -27.16 -3.82 4.27
N GLY A 186 -26.43 -2.73 4.53
CA GLY A 186 -26.22 -2.21 5.88
C GLY A 186 -27.55 -1.83 6.56
N SER A 187 -28.41 -1.09 5.85
CA SER A 187 -29.74 -0.71 6.35
C SER A 187 -30.67 -1.89 6.61
N ALA A 188 -30.48 -3.04 5.94
CA ALA A 188 -31.27 -4.23 6.24
C ALA A 188 -31.03 -4.76 7.66
N PHE A 189 -29.87 -4.46 8.27
CA PHE A 189 -29.55 -4.83 9.65
C PHE A 189 -30.11 -3.87 10.70
N ASP A 190 -30.72 -2.74 10.34
CA ASP A 190 -31.30 -1.78 11.31
C ASP A 190 -32.40 -2.42 12.19
N ALA A 191 -33.07 -3.45 11.67
CA ALA A 191 -34.10 -4.22 12.36
C ALA A 191 -33.55 -5.43 13.13
N VAL A 192 -32.28 -5.79 12.93
CA VAL A 192 -31.63 -6.93 13.58
C VAL A 192 -30.96 -6.45 14.88
N ARG A 193 -31.10 -7.22 15.95
CA ARG A 193 -30.46 -7.01 17.25
C ARG A 193 -29.74 -8.30 17.64
N ALA A 194 -28.46 -8.36 17.34
CA ALA A 194 -27.55 -9.43 17.71
C ALA A 194 -26.13 -8.87 17.96
N PRO A 195 -25.28 -9.55 18.76
CA PRO A 195 -23.97 -9.03 19.18
C PRO A 195 -23.02 -8.67 18.03
N GLU A 196 -23.03 -9.43 16.94
CA GLU A 196 -22.13 -9.31 15.80
C GLU A 196 -22.60 -8.31 14.72
N VAL A 197 -23.83 -7.79 14.82
CA VAL A 197 -24.39 -6.85 13.83
C VAL A 197 -23.55 -5.58 13.65
N PRO A 198 -23.03 -4.92 14.70
CA PRO A 198 -22.16 -3.76 14.54
C PRO A 198 -20.94 -4.05 13.67
N ASP A 199 -20.35 -5.24 13.81
CA ASP A 199 -19.16 -5.66 13.04
C ASP A 199 -19.52 -5.97 11.58
N ILE A 200 -20.71 -6.56 11.35
CA ILE A 200 -21.23 -6.76 9.99
C ILE A 200 -21.42 -5.41 9.29
N VAL A 201 -22.03 -4.44 9.97
CA VAL A 201 -22.25 -3.10 9.44
C VAL A 201 -20.92 -2.36 9.21
N GLU A 202 -19.94 -2.52 10.11
CA GLU A 202 -18.59 -1.98 9.91
C GLU A 202 -17.94 -2.58 8.66
N GLY A 203 -17.98 -3.90 8.48
CA GLY A 203 -17.41 -4.56 7.31
C GLY A 203 -18.08 -4.14 6.00
N LEU A 204 -19.41 -3.99 5.99
CA LEU A 204 -20.15 -3.43 4.85
C LEU A 204 -19.73 -1.98 4.54
N GLY A 205 -19.51 -1.16 5.58
CA GLY A 205 -18.98 0.20 5.43
C GLY A 205 -17.56 0.24 4.88
N ALA A 206 -16.69 -0.67 5.32
CA ALA A 206 -15.32 -0.79 4.80
C ALA A 206 -15.30 -1.21 3.32
N LEU A 207 -16.18 -2.14 2.91
CA LEU A 207 -16.37 -2.49 1.51
C LEU A 207 -16.87 -1.30 0.70
N GLN A 208 -17.83 -0.53 1.23
CA GLN A 208 -18.39 0.64 0.56
C GLN A 208 -17.33 1.73 0.33
N ASN A 209 -16.51 2.02 1.33
CA ASN A 209 -15.40 2.97 1.22
C ASN A 209 -14.34 2.44 0.24
N GLY A 210 -14.00 1.15 0.33
CA GLY A 210 -13.00 0.52 -0.52
C GLY A 210 -13.30 0.63 -2.02
N ILE A 211 -14.55 0.39 -2.44
CA ILE A 211 -14.91 0.57 -3.85
C ILE A 211 -14.94 2.05 -4.27
N GLY A 212 -15.27 2.95 -3.35
CA GLY A 212 -15.20 4.41 -3.58
C GLY A 212 -13.76 4.90 -3.81
N ASP A 213 -12.81 4.40 -3.03
CA ASP A 213 -11.38 4.70 -3.19
C ASP A 213 -10.86 4.16 -4.52
N ILE A 214 -11.16 2.89 -4.85
CA ILE A 214 -10.78 2.25 -6.12
C ILE A 214 -11.35 3.02 -7.32
N PHE A 215 -12.62 3.42 -7.26
CA PHE A 215 -13.25 4.22 -8.31
C PHE A 215 -12.54 5.56 -8.51
N SER A 216 -12.31 6.28 -7.42
CA SER A 216 -11.69 7.61 -7.46
C SER A 216 -10.25 7.55 -8.00
N ALA A 217 -9.52 6.51 -7.59
CA ALA A 217 -8.17 6.21 -8.06
C ALA A 217 -8.14 5.86 -9.56
N ALA A 218 -9.01 4.97 -10.02
CA ALA A 218 -9.11 4.59 -11.42
C ALA A 218 -9.52 5.76 -12.33
N ASP A 219 -10.45 6.61 -11.87
CA ASP A 219 -10.86 7.82 -12.58
C ASP A 219 -9.69 8.82 -12.72
N ALA A 220 -8.91 8.99 -11.66
CA ALA A 220 -7.71 9.83 -11.67
C ALA A 220 -6.65 9.33 -12.67
N LEU A 221 -6.42 8.02 -12.74
CA LEU A 221 -5.54 7.40 -13.75
C LEU A 221 -6.06 7.68 -15.16
N GLY A 222 -7.35 7.43 -15.40
CA GLY A 222 -8.00 7.70 -16.68
C GLY A 222 -7.84 9.17 -17.11
N ALA A 223 -8.10 10.10 -16.20
CA ALA A 223 -7.98 11.54 -16.42
C ALA A 223 -6.53 11.96 -16.71
N ALA A 224 -5.55 11.42 -15.98
CA ALA A 224 -4.13 11.73 -16.20
C ALA A 224 -3.64 11.24 -17.57
N VAL A 225 -4.00 10.01 -17.94
CA VAL A 225 -3.66 9.45 -19.27
C VAL A 225 -4.36 10.25 -20.38
N ARG A 226 -5.64 10.60 -20.20
CA ARG A 226 -6.42 11.45 -21.12
C ARG A 226 -5.75 12.81 -21.30
N ALA A 227 -5.33 13.45 -20.20
CA ALA A 227 -4.63 14.73 -20.25
C ALA A 227 -3.30 14.65 -21.00
N TYR A 228 -2.53 13.57 -20.83
CA TYR A 228 -1.34 13.34 -21.66
C TYR A 228 -1.77 13.24 -23.15
N HIS A 229 -2.66 12.32 -23.48
CA HIS A 229 -3.16 12.12 -24.84
C HIS A 229 -3.58 13.43 -25.54
N ASP A 230 -4.46 14.20 -24.90
CA ASP A 230 -5.08 15.37 -25.50
C ASP A 230 -4.09 16.52 -25.71
N ASN A 231 -3.01 16.57 -24.91
CA ASN A 231 -1.96 17.59 -25.03
C ASN A 231 -0.79 17.17 -25.92
N LEU A 232 -0.64 15.88 -26.22
CA LEU A 232 0.42 15.35 -27.08
C LEU A 232 0.29 15.83 -28.53
N GLY A 233 -0.90 15.76 -29.11
CA GLY A 233 -1.18 16.24 -30.48
C GLY A 233 -0.86 17.74 -30.67
N PRO A 234 -1.40 18.65 -29.84
CA PRO A 234 -1.08 20.07 -29.87
C PRO A 234 0.41 20.37 -29.71
N MET A 235 1.11 19.68 -28.78
CA MET A 235 2.56 19.84 -28.62
C MET A 235 3.30 19.50 -29.92
N ARG A 236 2.98 18.36 -30.54
CA ARG A 236 3.58 17.94 -31.82
C ARG A 236 3.29 18.90 -32.96
N LYS A 237 2.09 19.47 -33.00
CA LYS A 237 1.76 20.55 -33.96
C LYS A 237 2.62 21.78 -33.72
N GLY A 238 2.89 22.14 -32.47
CA GLY A 238 3.83 23.21 -32.11
C GLY A 238 5.25 22.97 -32.65
N ILE A 239 5.73 21.72 -32.63
CA ILE A 239 7.02 21.34 -33.24
C ILE A 239 6.98 21.55 -34.77
N VAL A 240 5.91 21.11 -35.44
CA VAL A 240 5.70 21.35 -36.88
C VAL A 240 5.72 22.84 -37.20
N ASP A 241 5.02 23.66 -36.42
CA ASP A 241 4.92 25.12 -36.61
C ASP A 241 6.23 25.86 -36.25
N ALA A 242 7.12 25.22 -35.48
CA ALA A 242 8.46 25.71 -35.17
C ALA A 242 9.48 25.37 -36.27
N ALA A 243 9.26 24.31 -37.06
CA ALA A 243 10.22 23.82 -38.04
C ALA A 243 10.71 24.90 -39.05
N PRO A 244 9.87 25.80 -39.59
CA PRO A 244 10.34 26.89 -40.47
C PRO A 244 11.34 27.85 -39.80
N ARG A 245 11.15 28.12 -38.50
CA ARG A 245 12.04 28.98 -37.71
C ARG A 245 13.30 28.26 -37.25
N ALA A 246 13.20 26.95 -37.04
CA ALA A 246 14.31 26.07 -36.70
C ALA A 246 15.34 25.93 -37.84
N PHE A 247 14.89 26.00 -39.10
CA PHE A 247 15.74 25.85 -40.28
C PHE A 247 15.64 27.06 -41.23
N PRO A 248 16.10 28.26 -40.83
CA PRO A 248 15.88 29.51 -41.59
C PRO A 248 16.57 29.53 -42.96
N LYS A 249 17.59 28.69 -43.16
CA LYS A 249 18.33 28.56 -44.42
C LYS A 249 17.80 27.44 -45.33
N ALA A 250 16.88 26.60 -44.86
CA ALA A 250 16.37 25.51 -45.67
C ALA A 250 15.58 26.03 -46.87
N LYS A 251 15.78 25.41 -48.03
CA LYS A 251 15.04 25.69 -49.27
C LYS A 251 13.63 25.12 -49.22
N GLN A 252 13.47 23.96 -48.59
CA GLN A 252 12.18 23.30 -48.39
C GLN A 252 12.17 22.60 -47.04
N ILE A 253 11.01 22.64 -46.39
CA ILE A 253 10.76 21.99 -45.10
C ILE A 253 9.41 21.28 -45.22
N THR A 254 9.38 19.99 -44.94
CA THR A 254 8.15 19.20 -44.79
C THR A 254 8.14 18.61 -43.40
N ALA A 255 7.06 18.82 -42.64
CA ALA A 255 6.93 18.26 -41.30
C ALA A 255 5.59 17.53 -41.14
N THR A 256 5.62 16.34 -40.56
CA THR A 256 4.45 15.48 -40.35
C THR A 256 4.40 14.95 -38.92
N VAL A 257 3.18 14.74 -38.43
CA VAL A 257 2.92 14.15 -37.11
C VAL A 257 2.59 12.68 -37.27
N GLY A 258 3.32 11.83 -36.56
CA GLY A 258 3.01 10.41 -36.39
C GLY A 258 2.55 10.09 -34.95
N ASP A 259 2.36 8.79 -34.68
CA ASP A 259 1.85 8.31 -33.39
C ASP A 259 2.87 8.45 -32.24
N ALA A 260 4.15 8.21 -32.52
CA ALA A 260 5.25 8.32 -31.55
C ALA A 260 6.23 9.46 -31.85
N THR A 261 6.22 9.99 -33.08
CA THR A 261 7.26 10.90 -33.57
C THR A 261 6.69 12.04 -34.40
N VAL A 262 7.38 13.18 -34.39
CA VAL A 262 7.29 14.18 -35.46
C VAL A 262 8.43 13.93 -36.44
N THR A 263 8.16 14.02 -37.74
CA THR A 263 9.18 13.85 -38.78
C THR A 263 9.35 15.16 -39.53
N VAL A 264 10.58 15.66 -39.63
CA VAL A 264 10.92 16.91 -40.32
C VAL A 264 11.97 16.63 -41.40
N ALA A 265 11.60 16.81 -42.66
CA ALA A 265 12.52 16.69 -43.80
C ALA A 265 12.93 18.08 -44.27
N VAL A 266 14.24 18.31 -44.41
CA VAL A 266 14.82 19.60 -44.82
C VAL A 266 15.73 19.43 -46.02
N THR A 267 15.72 20.41 -46.94
CA THR A 267 16.68 20.46 -48.05
C THR A 267 17.42 21.79 -48.09
N GLY A 268 18.71 21.75 -48.44
CA GLY A 268 19.54 22.95 -48.63
C GLY A 268 19.94 23.70 -47.35
N SER A 269 20.04 23.01 -46.21
CA SER A 269 20.46 23.57 -44.91
C SER A 269 21.93 23.26 -44.55
N ASP A 270 22.52 24.07 -43.65
CA ASP A 270 23.86 23.84 -43.07
C ASP A 270 23.72 22.85 -41.89
N GLN A 271 23.94 21.56 -42.17
CA GLN A 271 23.40 20.46 -41.34
C GLN A 271 23.77 20.48 -39.85
N TRP A 272 24.99 20.87 -39.46
CA TRP A 272 25.40 20.78 -38.05
C TRP A 272 24.84 21.91 -37.17
N PHE A 273 25.00 23.17 -37.58
CA PHE A 273 24.53 24.32 -36.80
C PHE A 273 23.00 24.42 -36.80
N ASP A 274 22.38 24.12 -37.94
CA ASP A 274 20.92 24.16 -38.07
C ASP A 274 20.25 23.04 -37.25
N SER A 275 20.88 21.85 -37.11
CA SER A 275 20.38 20.79 -36.23
C SER A 275 20.42 21.16 -34.74
N PHE A 276 21.47 21.84 -34.27
CA PHE A 276 21.55 22.29 -32.89
C PHE A 276 20.48 23.35 -32.58
N MET A 277 20.34 24.35 -33.46
CA MET A 277 19.30 25.38 -33.31
C MET A 277 17.89 24.81 -33.40
N ALA A 278 17.69 23.78 -34.23
CA ALA A 278 16.42 23.07 -34.29
C ALA A 278 16.08 22.35 -32.98
N GLY A 279 17.06 21.71 -32.34
CA GLY A 279 16.87 21.10 -31.02
C GLY A 279 16.37 22.11 -29.99
N LEU A 280 17.02 23.27 -29.89
CA LEU A 280 16.59 24.35 -29.00
C LEU A 280 15.18 24.87 -29.32
N ALA A 281 14.84 25.01 -30.60
CA ALA A 281 13.52 25.47 -31.01
C ALA A 281 12.42 24.44 -30.66
N PHE A 282 12.70 23.16 -30.86
CA PHE A 282 11.78 22.06 -30.55
C PHE A 282 11.62 21.89 -29.03
N ASP A 283 12.71 21.95 -28.28
CA ASP A 283 12.68 21.92 -26.82
C ASP A 283 11.89 23.12 -26.27
N SER A 284 12.09 24.32 -26.82
CA SER A 284 11.30 25.50 -26.45
C SER A 284 9.81 25.35 -26.76
N ALA A 285 9.46 24.74 -27.89
CA ALA A 285 8.07 24.47 -28.25
C ALA A 285 7.44 23.42 -27.31
N TYR A 286 8.20 22.40 -26.90
CA TYR A 286 7.77 21.46 -25.87
C TYR A 286 7.60 22.14 -24.51
N SER A 287 8.61 22.84 -24.00
CA SER A 287 8.57 23.50 -22.69
C SER A 287 7.48 24.56 -22.59
N GLY A 288 7.11 25.20 -23.71
CA GLY A 288 5.99 26.14 -23.77
C GLY A 288 4.62 25.48 -23.96
N SER A 289 4.55 24.16 -24.11
CA SER A 289 3.30 23.43 -24.34
C SER A 289 2.58 23.08 -23.03
N ALA A 290 1.26 22.90 -23.11
CA ALA A 290 0.49 22.38 -21.98
C ALA A 290 0.93 20.96 -21.57
N LEU A 291 1.49 20.17 -22.49
CA LEU A 291 2.01 18.84 -22.19
C LEU A 291 3.17 18.89 -21.18
N ALA A 292 4.06 19.87 -21.27
CA ALA A 292 5.13 20.02 -20.29
C ALA A 292 4.57 20.23 -18.87
N GLY A 293 3.46 20.97 -18.74
CA GLY A 293 2.74 21.13 -17.47
C GLY A 293 2.05 19.86 -16.99
N VAL A 294 1.58 18.99 -17.89
CA VAL A 294 1.01 17.67 -17.53
C VAL A 294 2.10 16.73 -17.02
N LEU A 295 3.21 16.63 -17.75
CA LEU A 295 4.31 15.71 -17.41
C LEU A 295 5.11 16.18 -16.19
N GLY A 296 5.17 17.49 -15.94
CA GLY A 296 5.80 18.06 -14.75
C GLY A 296 5.02 17.82 -13.44
N LYS A 297 3.75 17.40 -13.50
CA LYS A 297 2.98 16.99 -12.33
C LYS A 297 3.21 15.51 -12.09
N THR A 298 4.11 15.17 -11.18
CA THR A 298 4.46 13.77 -10.88
C THR A 298 3.64 13.18 -9.73
N ASP A 299 2.75 13.96 -9.14
CA ASP A 299 1.86 13.61 -8.03
C ASP A 299 0.38 13.79 -8.45
N PHE A 300 0.06 13.58 -9.73
CA PHE A 300 -1.28 13.84 -10.28
C PHE A 300 -2.39 13.02 -9.62
N VAL A 301 -2.01 12.00 -8.85
CA VAL A 301 -2.90 11.19 -8.04
C VAL A 301 -2.91 11.60 -6.57
N GLY A 302 -1.87 12.27 -6.04
CA GLY A 302 -1.48 12.35 -4.61
C GLY A 302 -2.52 12.84 -3.58
N LYS A 303 -3.74 13.19 -3.98
CA LYS A 303 -4.90 13.40 -3.10
C LYS A 303 -5.77 12.14 -2.91
N TYR A 304 -5.64 11.15 -3.77
CA TYR A 304 -6.40 9.91 -3.72
C TYR A 304 -5.60 8.89 -2.92
N THR A 305 -6.11 8.58 -1.75
CA THR A 305 -5.55 7.57 -0.89
C THR A 305 -6.35 6.29 -1.06
N LEU A 306 -5.65 5.16 -1.10
CA LEU A 306 -6.25 3.83 -1.08
C LEU A 306 -6.31 3.35 0.38
N ASP A 307 -6.75 4.24 1.28
CA ASP A 307 -6.70 4.04 2.74
C ASP A 307 -7.51 2.82 3.17
N SER A 308 -8.58 2.52 2.44
CA SER A 308 -9.44 1.36 2.75
C SER A 308 -8.78 0.01 2.41
N VAL A 309 -7.70 -0.04 1.62
CA VAL A 309 -7.09 -1.31 1.17
C VAL A 309 -6.67 -2.20 2.34
N ALA A 310 -6.13 -1.61 3.40
CA ALA A 310 -5.76 -2.34 4.61
C ALA A 310 -6.98 -3.05 5.23
N LYS A 311 -8.11 -2.34 5.36
CA LYS A 311 -9.37 -2.94 5.85
C LYS A 311 -9.96 -3.96 4.88
N LEU A 312 -9.82 -3.78 3.57
CA LEU A 312 -10.27 -4.77 2.58
C LEU A 312 -9.50 -6.09 2.73
N LYS A 313 -8.16 -6.02 2.81
CA LYS A 313 -7.36 -7.23 3.02
C LYS A 313 -7.65 -7.88 4.37
N ALA A 314 -7.87 -7.08 5.41
CA ALA A 314 -8.29 -7.59 6.71
C ALA A 314 -9.62 -8.35 6.65
N LEU A 315 -10.61 -7.81 5.94
CA LEU A 315 -11.88 -8.50 5.69
C LEU A 315 -11.69 -9.80 4.90
N ALA A 316 -10.76 -9.84 3.94
CA ALA A 316 -10.46 -11.05 3.16
C ALA A 316 -9.80 -12.17 3.98
N GLU A 317 -9.35 -11.87 5.20
CA GLU A 317 -8.64 -12.81 6.08
C GLU A 317 -9.33 -12.99 7.44
N LEU A 318 -10.45 -12.32 7.68
CA LEU A 318 -11.15 -12.34 8.95
C LEU A 318 -11.52 -13.80 9.32
N PRO A 319 -11.17 -14.32 10.50
CA PRO A 319 -11.49 -15.70 10.85
C PRO A 319 -12.99 -15.99 10.70
N ILE A 320 -13.33 -17.07 10.00
CA ILE A 320 -14.73 -17.49 9.83
C ILE A 320 -15.26 -17.97 11.19
N ILE A 321 -16.46 -17.50 11.53
CA ILE A 321 -17.16 -17.88 12.76
C ILE A 321 -17.39 -19.40 12.78
N ALA A 322 -17.24 -20.03 13.96
CA ALA A 322 -17.51 -21.46 14.10
C ALA A 322 -18.98 -21.76 13.76
N GLU A 323 -19.20 -22.70 12.84
CA GLU A 323 -20.55 -23.07 12.36
C GLU A 323 -21.11 -24.24 13.20
N THR A 324 -21.27 -24.05 14.52
CA THR A 324 -21.77 -25.14 15.39
C THR A 324 -23.29 -25.15 15.55
N GLY A 325 -23.97 -24.13 15.02
CA GLY A 325 -25.40 -23.91 15.26
C GLY A 325 -25.70 -23.35 16.64
N ASN A 326 -24.68 -22.81 17.33
CA ASN A 326 -24.78 -22.17 18.63
C ASN A 326 -24.73 -20.64 18.44
N PRO A 327 -25.71 -19.87 18.95
CA PRO A 327 -25.69 -18.41 18.82
C PRO A 327 -24.51 -17.77 19.55
N GLU A 328 -23.94 -18.44 20.56
CA GLU A 328 -22.75 -17.96 21.28
C GLU A 328 -21.47 -17.97 20.42
N ASP A 329 -21.48 -18.58 19.23
CA ASP A 329 -20.37 -18.47 18.29
C ASP A 329 -20.36 -17.11 17.57
N ASN A 330 -21.53 -16.45 17.46
CA ASN A 330 -21.70 -15.14 16.84
C ASN A 330 -21.32 -14.01 17.82
N LYS A 331 -20.05 -14.00 18.22
CA LYS A 331 -19.52 -12.99 19.13
C LYS A 331 -19.18 -11.71 18.38
N SER A 332 -19.33 -10.58 19.06
CA SER A 332 -18.79 -9.31 18.57
C SER A 332 -17.28 -9.40 18.41
N LEU A 333 -16.76 -8.71 17.41
CA LEU A 333 -15.34 -8.41 17.32
C LEU A 333 -14.97 -7.34 18.37
N HIS A 334 -13.80 -7.48 18.96
CA HIS A 334 -13.13 -6.56 19.86
C HIS A 334 -11.88 -5.97 19.22
N GLY A 335 -12.05 -5.40 18.01
CA GLY A 335 -10.99 -4.71 17.27
C GLY A 335 -10.11 -5.61 16.40
N GLU A 336 -10.47 -6.87 16.19
CA GLU A 336 -9.73 -7.82 15.33
C GLU A 336 -9.59 -7.29 13.91
N LEU A 337 -10.64 -6.65 13.35
CA LEU A 337 -10.60 -6.07 12.01
C LEU A 337 -9.55 -4.95 11.91
N ASP A 338 -9.52 -4.03 12.88
CA ASP A 338 -8.53 -2.95 12.92
C ASP A 338 -7.11 -3.49 13.14
N LYS A 339 -6.96 -4.52 13.98
CA LYS A 339 -5.66 -5.18 14.18
C LYS A 339 -5.17 -5.82 12.88
N LEU A 340 -5.99 -6.61 12.20
CA LEU A 340 -5.68 -7.19 10.89
C LEU A 340 -5.33 -6.10 9.88
N ALA A 341 -6.11 -5.02 9.82
CA ALA A 341 -5.84 -3.91 8.93
C ALA A 341 -4.47 -3.26 9.21
N ALA A 342 -4.09 -3.14 10.49
CA ALA A 342 -2.78 -2.60 10.86
C ALA A 342 -1.59 -3.49 10.41
N TRP A 343 -1.79 -4.79 10.18
CA TRP A 343 -0.77 -5.64 9.55
C TRP A 343 -0.56 -5.33 8.08
N GLU A 344 -1.65 -4.99 7.40
CA GLU A 344 -1.68 -4.73 5.96
C GLU A 344 -1.40 -3.28 5.58
N ALA A 345 -1.50 -2.37 6.56
CA ALA A 345 -1.22 -0.96 6.40
C ALA A 345 0.24 -0.72 6.04
N ARG A 346 0.47 0.20 5.10
CA ARG A 346 1.81 0.72 4.84
C ARG A 346 2.33 1.39 6.11
N SER A 347 3.60 1.17 6.43
CA SER A 347 4.27 1.91 7.51
C SER A 347 4.18 3.42 7.22
N PRO A 348 3.73 4.24 8.18
CA PRO A 348 3.59 5.68 7.97
C PRO A 348 4.96 6.33 7.73
N GLU A 349 4.99 7.33 6.85
CA GLU A 349 6.19 8.11 6.59
C GLU A 349 6.16 9.41 7.39
N PHE A 350 7.28 9.75 8.01
CA PHE A 350 7.38 10.97 8.81
C PHE A 350 8.21 12.00 8.05
N THR A 351 7.69 13.22 7.92
CA THR A 351 8.47 14.36 7.43
C THR A 351 8.73 15.33 8.55
N GLU A 352 9.96 15.83 8.63
CA GLU A 352 10.31 16.88 9.56
C GLU A 352 9.50 18.15 9.25
N TRP A 353 8.85 18.70 10.28
CA TRP A 353 8.03 19.90 10.14
C TRP A 353 8.61 21.07 10.93
N ASP A 354 8.81 20.90 12.24
CA ASP A 354 9.37 21.93 13.13
C ASP A 354 9.99 21.30 14.38
N LEU A 355 11.28 20.97 14.30
CA LEU A 355 12.03 20.40 15.43
C LEU A 355 12.07 21.30 16.67
N GLY A 356 11.80 22.61 16.52
CA GLY A 356 11.68 23.55 17.63
C GLY A 356 10.55 23.19 18.58
N LYS A 357 9.49 22.52 18.08
CA LYS A 357 8.34 22.08 18.87
C LYS A 357 8.62 20.88 19.77
N LEU A 358 9.75 20.20 19.58
CA LEU A 358 10.22 19.21 20.55
C LEU A 358 10.61 19.86 21.90
N GLY A 359 10.69 21.19 22.00
CA GLY A 359 10.81 21.93 23.25
C GLY A 359 12.01 21.48 24.10
N ASN A 360 11.76 21.15 25.38
CA ASN A 360 12.78 20.74 26.36
C ASN A 360 13.09 19.23 26.35
N VAL A 361 12.71 18.49 25.30
CA VAL A 361 13.13 17.08 25.14
C VAL A 361 14.66 16.99 25.11
N ASP A 362 15.22 15.96 25.76
CA ASP A 362 16.66 15.73 25.83
C ASP A 362 17.32 15.78 24.43
N PRO A 363 18.46 16.47 24.25
CA PRO A 363 19.12 16.57 22.95
C PRO A 363 19.45 15.22 22.29
N ARG A 364 19.74 14.17 23.06
CA ARG A 364 19.98 12.82 22.54
C ARG A 364 18.69 12.20 22.00
N LEU A 365 17.57 12.34 22.73
CA LEU A 365 16.25 11.90 22.27
C LEU A 365 15.85 12.58 20.94
N LYS A 366 16.17 13.86 20.77
CA LYS A 366 15.93 14.58 19.50
C LYS A 366 16.74 13.97 18.34
N LYS A 367 18.02 13.66 18.58
CA LYS A 367 18.88 13.00 17.57
C LYS A 367 18.37 11.62 17.22
N TRP A 368 17.93 10.84 18.21
CA TRP A 368 17.39 9.50 17.98
C TRP A 368 16.07 9.56 17.20
N ALA A 369 15.18 10.51 17.49
CA ALA A 369 13.95 10.72 16.73
C ALA A 369 14.24 11.06 15.26
N ALA A 370 15.18 11.98 15.00
CA ALA A 370 15.60 12.30 13.63
C ALA A 370 16.21 11.10 12.90
N ALA A 371 17.06 10.32 13.57
CA ALA A 371 17.63 9.09 13.00
C ALA A 371 16.56 8.02 12.75
N ALA A 372 15.59 7.87 13.66
CA ALA A 372 14.46 6.95 13.51
C ALA A 372 13.57 7.33 12.33
N VAL A 373 13.32 8.62 12.09
CA VAL A 373 12.61 9.09 10.88
C VAL A 373 13.40 8.78 9.62
N LYS A 374 14.68 9.17 9.59
CA LYS A 374 15.55 8.95 8.43
C LYS A 374 15.62 7.47 8.04
N TYR A 375 15.94 6.60 8.99
CA TYR A 375 16.15 5.18 8.72
C TYR A 375 14.84 4.39 8.68
N GLY A 376 13.81 4.81 9.42
CA GLY A 376 12.47 4.23 9.35
C GLY A 376 11.84 4.43 7.99
N ASN A 377 11.81 5.67 7.47
CA ASN A 377 11.31 5.93 6.12
C ASN A 377 12.11 5.16 5.06
N ALA A 378 13.45 5.15 5.17
CA ALA A 378 14.31 4.44 4.21
C ALA A 378 14.09 2.90 4.24
N ALA A 379 13.85 2.32 5.41
CA ALA A 379 13.60 0.89 5.57
C ALA A 379 12.12 0.52 5.38
N GLY A 380 11.19 1.48 5.35
CA GLY A 380 9.75 1.24 5.37
C GLY A 380 9.24 0.73 6.72
N VAL A 381 9.81 1.19 7.82
CA VAL A 381 9.44 0.84 9.21
C VAL A 381 8.98 2.08 9.94
N ASP A 382 7.91 1.96 10.73
CA ASP A 382 7.37 3.07 11.51
C ASP A 382 8.45 3.69 12.43
N PRO A 383 8.78 4.98 12.26
CA PRO A 383 9.77 5.67 13.10
C PRO A 383 9.45 5.60 14.61
N ARG A 384 8.18 5.52 14.99
CA ARG A 384 7.75 5.41 16.40
C ARG A 384 8.07 4.03 16.97
N LEU A 385 7.99 2.97 16.16
CA LEU A 385 8.41 1.63 16.57
C LEU A 385 9.92 1.57 16.79
N ILE A 386 10.71 2.22 15.95
CA ILE A 386 12.16 2.31 16.16
C ILE A 386 12.46 3.05 17.47
N MET A 387 11.76 4.17 17.72
CA MET A 387 11.90 4.91 18.97
C MET A 387 11.47 4.09 20.19
N SER A 388 10.42 3.27 20.09
CA SER A 388 10.00 2.43 21.21
C SER A 388 11.05 1.39 21.58
N ILE A 389 11.74 0.79 20.60
CA ILE A 389 12.86 -0.14 20.85
C ILE A 389 14.03 0.58 21.51
N ILE A 390 14.40 1.78 21.06
CA ILE A 390 15.48 2.58 21.67
C ILE A 390 15.17 2.86 23.15
N LEU A 391 13.93 3.26 23.45
CA LEU A 391 13.47 3.55 24.79
C LEU A 391 13.46 2.32 25.70
N ASN A 392 13.07 1.16 25.17
CA ASN A 392 12.96 -0.09 25.92
C ASN A 392 14.33 -0.75 26.18
N GLU A 393 15.31 -0.58 25.28
CA GLU A 393 16.60 -1.28 25.35
C GLU A 393 17.71 -0.48 26.07
N GLY A 394 17.88 0.81 25.75
CA GLY A 394 19.10 1.53 26.14
C GLY A 394 18.92 2.99 26.53
N ALA A 395 17.76 3.61 26.30
CA ALA A 395 17.60 5.03 26.59
C ALA A 395 17.91 5.38 28.05
N THR A 396 17.39 4.62 29.02
CA THR A 396 17.61 4.91 30.46
C THR A 396 19.09 4.87 30.83
N ARG A 397 19.84 3.86 30.37
CA ARG A 397 21.29 3.74 30.67
C ARG A 397 22.10 4.84 30.00
N THR A 398 21.77 5.16 28.75
CA THR A 398 22.52 6.15 27.96
C THR A 398 22.25 7.57 28.47
N LEU A 399 21.01 7.90 28.82
CA LEU A 399 20.64 9.20 29.41
C LEU A 399 21.25 9.41 30.81
N GLN A 400 21.57 8.33 31.54
CA GLN A 400 22.31 8.39 32.81
C GLN A 400 23.85 8.47 32.62
N GLY A 401 24.34 8.53 31.37
CA GLY A 401 25.77 8.58 31.08
C GLY A 401 26.50 7.25 31.23
N LEU A 402 25.77 6.13 31.33
CA LEU A 402 26.32 4.79 31.56
C LEU A 402 26.37 3.93 30.29
N GLY A 403 26.02 4.48 29.12
CA GLY A 403 25.97 3.75 27.85
C GLY A 403 27.33 3.22 27.38
N GLU A 404 28.27 4.12 27.08
CA GLU A 404 29.61 3.76 26.58
C GLU A 404 30.41 2.87 27.54
N PRO A 405 30.49 3.15 28.86
CA PRO A 405 31.23 2.28 29.78
C PRO A 405 30.66 0.85 29.89
N TYR A 406 29.36 0.70 29.62
CA TYR A 406 28.68 -0.59 29.63
C TYR A 406 28.92 -1.38 28.34
N ASP A 407 28.88 -0.69 27.19
CA ASP A 407 29.12 -1.29 25.88
C ASP A 407 30.62 -1.68 25.72
N ASP A 408 31.56 -0.84 26.16
CA ASP A 408 33.00 -1.15 26.26
C ASP A 408 33.25 -2.45 27.04
N PHE A 409 32.63 -2.58 28.23
CA PHE A 409 32.77 -3.76 29.07
C PHE A 409 32.20 -5.02 28.40
N ARG A 410 31.12 -4.90 27.64
CA ARG A 410 30.53 -6.00 26.88
C ARG A 410 31.35 -6.37 25.66
N TRP A 411 31.94 -5.41 24.96
CA TRP A 411 32.85 -5.69 23.85
C TRP A 411 34.08 -6.49 24.35
N ILE A 412 34.72 -6.07 25.45
CA ILE A 412 35.88 -6.75 26.02
C ILE A 412 35.55 -8.20 26.43
N THR A 413 34.32 -8.46 26.85
CA THR A 413 33.92 -9.77 27.36
C THR A 413 33.23 -10.66 26.34
N SER A 414 33.02 -10.19 25.10
CA SER A 414 32.38 -10.96 24.02
C SER A 414 33.18 -12.20 23.62
N VAL A 415 34.50 -12.19 23.86
CA VAL A 415 35.41 -13.32 23.62
C VAL A 415 35.07 -14.56 24.46
N PHE A 416 34.28 -14.40 25.54
CA PHE A 416 33.96 -15.47 26.50
C PHE A 416 32.45 -15.67 26.73
N ARG A 417 31.58 -14.87 26.11
CA ARG A 417 30.12 -14.93 26.26
C ARG A 417 29.40 -14.12 25.16
N ASP A 418 28.22 -14.59 24.75
CA ASP A 418 27.38 -13.87 23.78
C ASP A 418 26.84 -12.57 24.38
N ASN A 419 27.37 -11.45 23.92
CA ASN A 419 27.00 -10.10 24.37
C ASN A 419 26.21 -9.34 23.29
N SER A 420 25.57 -8.25 23.71
CA SER A 420 24.82 -7.30 22.89
C SER A 420 25.40 -5.90 23.05
N LEU A 421 25.50 -5.13 21.96
CA LEU A 421 26.16 -3.82 21.92
C LEU A 421 25.26 -2.71 21.39
N GLY A 422 25.64 -1.48 21.73
CA GLY A 422 25.05 -0.25 21.22
C GLY A 422 23.71 0.09 21.86
N LEU A 423 23.23 1.31 21.57
CA LEU A 423 22.00 1.91 22.10
C LEU A 423 20.79 0.96 22.11
N THR A 424 20.70 0.05 21.13
CA THR A 424 19.55 -0.84 20.92
C THR A 424 19.84 -2.30 21.24
N ASN A 425 20.98 -2.58 21.92
CA ASN A 425 21.31 -3.87 22.51
C ASN A 425 21.36 -5.02 21.49
N MET A 426 21.95 -4.78 20.30
CA MET A 426 21.95 -5.74 19.21
C MET A 426 23.03 -6.81 19.38
N LYS A 427 22.68 -8.09 19.16
CA LYS A 427 23.63 -9.21 19.16
C LYS A 427 24.48 -9.26 17.89
N GLU A 428 25.67 -9.83 17.97
CA GLU A 428 26.61 -9.92 16.84
C GLU A 428 26.01 -10.69 15.65
N ASP A 429 25.42 -11.86 15.91
CA ASP A 429 24.83 -12.69 14.85
C ASP A 429 23.62 -12.04 14.20
N THR A 430 22.83 -11.30 14.99
CA THR A 430 21.73 -10.47 14.45
C THR A 430 22.28 -9.41 13.51
N PHE A 431 23.33 -8.67 13.91
CA PHE A 431 23.94 -7.67 13.05
C PHE A 431 24.52 -8.27 11.77
N LYS A 432 25.17 -9.45 11.85
CA LYS A 432 25.65 -10.18 10.67
C LYS A 432 24.51 -10.53 9.72
N THR A 433 23.38 -10.99 10.25
CA THR A 433 22.20 -11.34 9.44
C THR A 433 21.59 -10.10 8.78
N VAL A 434 21.51 -8.97 9.50
CA VAL A 434 21.06 -7.68 8.94
C VAL A 434 21.99 -7.21 7.82
N LYS A 435 23.30 -7.27 8.04
CA LYS A 435 24.31 -6.92 7.03
C LYS A 435 24.23 -7.81 5.80
N GLN A 436 23.95 -9.11 5.96
CA GLN A 436 23.75 -10.03 4.85
C GLN A 436 22.47 -9.72 4.06
N ALA A 437 21.39 -9.32 4.74
CA ALA A 437 20.13 -8.95 4.09
C ALA A 437 20.23 -7.59 3.34
N TYR A 438 21.03 -6.65 3.86
CA TYR A 438 21.16 -5.30 3.29
C TYR A 438 22.64 -4.91 3.09
N PRO A 439 23.38 -5.58 2.18
CA PRO A 439 24.83 -5.41 2.05
C PRO A 439 25.24 -3.99 1.64
N ASN A 440 24.40 -3.29 0.86
CA ASN A 440 24.65 -1.90 0.44
C ASN A 440 24.59 -0.93 1.62
N GLU A 441 23.80 -1.24 2.64
CA GLU A 441 23.56 -0.37 3.79
C GLU A 441 24.66 -0.48 4.85
N PHE A 442 25.35 -1.63 4.91
CA PHE A 442 26.30 -1.98 5.96
C PHE A 442 27.68 -2.45 5.45
N ARG A 443 28.00 -2.22 4.17
CA ARG A 443 29.20 -2.73 3.47
C ARG A 443 30.47 -2.69 4.31
N ASP A 444 30.76 -1.54 4.91
CA ASP A 444 31.99 -1.27 5.67
C ASP A 444 31.77 -1.15 7.20
N LYS A 445 30.66 -1.71 7.71
CA LYS A 445 30.32 -1.67 9.14
C LYS A 445 30.45 -3.04 9.78
N GLY A 446 31.07 -3.09 10.96
CA GLY A 446 31.16 -4.25 11.84
C GLY A 446 30.25 -4.11 13.05
N TRP A 447 29.97 -5.23 13.73
CA TRP A 447 29.16 -5.22 14.96
C TRP A 447 29.82 -4.39 16.07
N SER A 448 31.15 -4.39 16.15
CA SER A 448 31.90 -3.53 17.08
C SER A 448 31.69 -2.04 16.85
N ASP A 449 31.34 -1.63 15.61
CA ASP A 449 31.12 -0.21 15.30
C ASP A 449 29.82 0.33 15.90
N LEU A 450 28.97 -0.52 16.49
CA LEU A 450 27.78 -0.10 17.24
C LEU A 450 28.14 0.58 18.56
N ASP A 451 29.33 0.31 19.09
CA ASP A 451 29.81 0.91 20.33
C ASP A 451 30.10 2.41 20.12
N GLY A 452 29.57 3.24 21.01
CA GLY A 452 29.63 4.72 20.91
C GLY A 452 28.92 5.32 19.67
N ASN A 453 28.36 4.52 18.77
CA ASN A 453 27.74 4.99 17.53
C ASN A 453 26.22 4.81 17.54
N GLU A 454 25.56 5.73 18.23
CA GLU A 454 24.09 5.74 18.37
C GLU A 454 23.37 5.79 17.01
N ASP A 455 23.87 6.55 16.02
CA ASP A 455 23.25 6.65 14.69
C ASP A 455 23.28 5.30 13.93
N LEU A 456 24.41 4.59 13.98
CA LEU A 456 24.52 3.25 13.39
C LEU A 456 23.63 2.24 14.13
N ALA A 457 23.51 2.33 15.46
CA ALA A 457 22.62 1.47 16.22
C ALA A 457 21.15 1.68 15.84
N VAL A 458 20.71 2.93 15.65
CA VAL A 458 19.36 3.23 15.16
C VAL A 458 19.16 2.70 13.73
N LYS A 459 20.14 2.89 12.83
CA LYS A 459 20.09 2.33 11.48
C LYS A 459 19.97 0.81 11.50
N ALA A 460 20.82 0.12 12.26
CA ALA A 460 20.82 -1.33 12.38
C ALA A 460 19.47 -1.84 12.89
N THR A 461 18.88 -1.17 13.89
CA THR A 461 17.55 -1.51 14.41
C THR A 461 16.46 -1.35 13.35
N ALA A 462 16.42 -0.24 12.61
CA ALA A 462 15.44 -0.02 11.54
C ALA A 462 15.46 -1.16 10.51
N TYR A 463 16.66 -1.52 10.01
CA TYR A 463 16.81 -2.61 9.05
C TYR A 463 16.59 -4.01 9.67
N ASN A 464 16.84 -4.21 10.97
CA ASN A 464 16.50 -5.47 11.62
C ASN A 464 14.98 -5.65 11.75
N LEU A 465 14.24 -4.58 12.12
CA LEU A 465 12.78 -4.62 12.15
C LEU A 465 12.22 -4.90 10.75
N ARG A 466 12.78 -4.25 9.72
CA ARG A 466 12.41 -4.51 8.32
C ARG A 466 12.67 -5.96 7.91
N ARG A 467 13.82 -6.51 8.28
CA ARG A 467 14.18 -7.92 8.05
C ARG A 467 13.16 -8.87 8.69
N ILE A 468 12.75 -8.59 9.92
CA ILE A 468 11.76 -9.40 10.64
C ILE A 468 10.42 -9.37 9.88
N GLN A 469 9.97 -8.19 9.47
CA GLN A 469 8.76 -8.01 8.67
C GLN A 469 8.83 -8.78 7.35
N ASP A 470 9.86 -8.54 6.53
CA ASP A 470 10.08 -9.22 5.23
C ASP A 470 10.12 -10.74 5.38
N LYS A 471 10.69 -11.24 6.49
CA LYS A 471 10.82 -12.68 6.73
C LYS A 471 9.52 -13.32 7.19
N PHE A 472 8.76 -12.68 8.08
CA PHE A 472 7.72 -13.36 8.85
C PHE A 472 6.29 -12.89 8.58
N ASP A 473 6.05 -11.69 8.03
CA ASP A 473 4.68 -11.17 7.86
C ASP A 473 3.77 -12.15 7.11
N GLY A 474 4.26 -12.69 5.97
CA GLY A 474 3.53 -13.69 5.18
C GLY A 474 3.44 -15.09 5.80
N GLN A 475 4.03 -15.31 6.98
CA GLN A 475 3.95 -16.58 7.73
C GLN A 475 3.01 -16.48 8.93
N VAL A 476 2.58 -15.28 9.34
CA VAL A 476 1.70 -15.11 10.50
C VAL A 476 0.25 -15.40 10.11
N PRO A 477 -0.41 -16.41 10.70
CA PRO A 477 -1.76 -16.79 10.32
C PRO A 477 -2.77 -15.71 10.73
N PRO A 478 -3.88 -15.52 9.98
CA PRO A 478 -4.88 -14.49 10.28
C PRO A 478 -5.42 -14.54 11.71
N GLU A 479 -5.59 -15.74 12.28
CA GLU A 479 -6.07 -15.93 13.66
C GLU A 479 -5.12 -15.28 14.68
N MET A 480 -3.80 -15.30 14.41
CA MET A 480 -2.83 -14.62 15.25
C MET A 480 -2.83 -13.11 14.98
N ARG A 481 -2.91 -12.69 13.71
CA ARG A 481 -2.93 -11.26 13.32
C ARG A 481 -4.16 -10.52 13.84
N ALA A 482 -5.28 -11.23 14.03
CA ALA A 482 -6.48 -10.72 14.69
C ALA A 482 -6.27 -10.43 16.18
N ASN A 483 -5.32 -11.09 16.83
CA ASN A 483 -5.11 -10.98 18.28
C ASN A 483 -3.89 -10.14 18.65
N VAL A 484 -2.83 -10.20 17.84
CA VAL A 484 -1.53 -9.56 18.06
C VAL A 484 -1.27 -8.59 16.91
N THR A 485 -0.95 -7.34 17.20
CA THR A 485 -0.58 -6.34 16.18
C THR A 485 0.79 -6.65 15.57
N ARG A 486 1.05 -6.14 14.36
CA ARG A 486 2.35 -6.30 13.69
C ARG A 486 3.49 -5.73 14.53
N ASN A 487 3.28 -4.58 15.18
CA ASN A 487 4.29 -3.97 16.04
C ASN A 487 4.60 -4.84 17.26
N GLU A 488 3.59 -5.41 17.92
CA GLU A 488 3.79 -6.34 19.04
C GLU A 488 4.58 -7.58 18.61
N PHE A 489 4.23 -8.16 17.46
CA PHE A 489 4.93 -9.33 16.92
C PHE A 489 6.39 -9.02 16.56
N VAL A 490 6.63 -7.97 15.78
CA VAL A 490 7.99 -7.59 15.37
C VAL A 490 8.84 -7.23 16.60
N THR A 491 8.26 -6.55 17.59
CA THR A 491 8.92 -6.26 18.87
C THR A 491 9.27 -7.53 19.64
N ALA A 492 8.36 -8.51 19.67
CA ALA A 492 8.60 -9.79 20.33
C ALA A 492 9.76 -10.55 19.66
N VAL A 493 9.79 -10.59 18.33
CA VAL A 493 10.87 -11.24 17.57
C VAL A 493 12.18 -10.48 17.70
N TYR A 494 12.16 -9.15 17.82
CA TYR A 494 13.36 -8.36 18.09
C TYR A 494 14.01 -8.79 19.42
N ASN A 495 13.22 -8.97 20.46
CA ASN A 495 13.71 -9.32 21.80
C ASN A 495 14.13 -10.80 21.91
N ALA A 496 13.28 -11.70 21.40
CA ALA A 496 13.46 -13.13 21.57
C ALA A 496 14.37 -13.75 20.48
N GLY A 497 14.38 -13.18 19.28
CA GLY A 497 15.09 -13.69 18.11
C GLY A 497 14.21 -14.54 17.18
N ASP A 498 14.76 -14.84 16.00
CA ASP A 498 14.05 -15.49 14.89
C ASP A 498 13.53 -16.91 15.21
N ASP A 499 14.21 -17.66 16.07
CA ASP A 499 13.80 -19.03 16.40
C ASP A 499 12.47 -19.05 17.15
N HIS A 500 12.27 -18.09 18.06
CA HIS A 500 11.02 -17.95 18.80
C HIS A 500 9.87 -17.41 17.96
N ALA A 501 10.14 -16.71 16.86
CA ALA A 501 9.09 -16.26 15.94
C ALA A 501 8.26 -17.45 15.43
N ARG A 502 8.92 -18.57 15.10
CA ARG A 502 8.23 -19.79 14.65
C ARG A 502 7.39 -20.41 15.76
N ASP A 503 7.90 -20.43 16.98
CA ASP A 503 7.15 -20.92 18.14
C ASP A 503 5.87 -20.10 18.37
N TYR A 504 5.96 -18.77 18.25
CA TYR A 504 4.81 -17.87 18.39
C TYR A 504 3.77 -18.10 17.29
N ILE A 505 4.22 -18.22 16.05
CA ILE A 505 3.37 -18.51 14.89
C ILE A 505 2.63 -19.85 15.08
N GLN A 506 3.36 -20.91 15.46
CA GLN A 506 2.77 -22.23 15.72
C GLN A 506 1.79 -22.22 16.90
N ALA A 507 2.08 -21.45 17.94
CA ALA A 507 1.21 -21.31 19.10
C ALA A 507 0.00 -20.38 18.85
N GLY A 508 0.01 -19.60 17.76
CA GLY A 508 -0.99 -18.57 17.44
C GLY A 508 -1.00 -17.39 18.43
N LYS A 509 0.04 -17.23 19.26
CA LYS A 509 0.12 -16.20 20.31
C LYS A 509 1.54 -15.93 20.75
N LEU A 510 1.76 -14.75 21.35
CA LEU A 510 3.02 -14.41 21.99
C LEU A 510 3.24 -15.21 23.28
N GLY A 511 4.50 -15.54 23.57
CA GLY A 511 4.89 -16.26 24.77
C GLY A 511 4.84 -15.39 26.05
N PRO A 512 4.66 -16.00 27.25
CA PRO A 512 4.62 -15.25 28.50
C PRO A 512 5.95 -14.54 28.81
N HIS A 513 7.07 -15.07 28.32
CA HIS A 513 8.40 -14.49 28.54
C HIS A 513 8.60 -13.14 27.83
N VAL A 514 7.96 -12.94 26.66
CA VAL A 514 8.14 -11.72 25.85
C VAL A 514 7.04 -10.68 26.10
N THR A 515 5.91 -11.10 26.68
CA THR A 515 4.76 -10.23 26.94
C THR A 515 5.11 -8.98 27.76
N PRO A 516 5.88 -9.05 28.87
CA PRO A 516 6.24 -7.84 29.62
C PRO A 516 7.16 -6.89 28.85
N TYR A 517 7.97 -7.41 27.92
CA TYR A 517 8.83 -6.58 27.07
C TYR A 517 8.00 -5.82 26.04
N VAL A 518 7.05 -6.50 25.40
CA VAL A 518 6.12 -5.91 24.42
C VAL A 518 5.25 -4.83 25.05
N GLN A 519 4.63 -5.10 26.21
CA GLN A 519 3.81 -4.11 26.92
C GLN A 519 4.56 -2.82 27.28
N ARG A 520 5.85 -2.92 27.62
CA ARG A 520 6.69 -1.73 27.84
C ARG A 520 6.98 -0.99 26.53
N ALA A 521 7.25 -1.73 25.46
CA ALA A 521 7.46 -1.14 24.14
C ALA A 521 6.21 -0.39 23.66
N ASP A 522 5.00 -0.89 23.91
CA ASP A 522 3.75 -0.20 23.56
C ASP A 522 3.62 1.13 24.30
N GLY A 523 3.91 1.15 25.61
CA GLY A 523 3.96 2.39 26.39
C GLY A 523 4.99 3.39 25.86
N HIS A 524 6.13 2.91 25.36
CA HIS A 524 7.14 3.74 24.71
C HIS A 524 6.77 4.18 23.30
N TYR A 525 5.99 3.38 22.57
CA TYR A 525 5.44 3.74 21.28
C TYR A 525 4.46 4.91 21.41
N ASP A 526 3.55 4.86 22.38
CA ASP A 526 2.65 5.97 22.71
C ASP A 526 3.42 7.24 23.12
N GLN A 527 4.53 7.06 23.83
CA GLN A 527 5.41 8.16 24.21
C GLN A 527 6.10 8.78 22.98
N ALA A 528 6.63 7.96 22.08
CA ALA A 528 7.19 8.40 20.81
C ALA A 528 6.15 9.13 19.96
N ASP A 529 4.92 8.61 19.92
CA ASP A 529 3.82 9.22 19.18
C ASP A 529 3.49 10.64 19.65
N ARG A 530 3.37 10.82 20.98
CA ARG A 530 3.13 12.12 21.60
C ARG A 530 4.26 13.10 21.29
N TRP A 531 5.51 12.66 21.27
CA TRP A 531 6.65 13.53 20.99
C TRP A 531 6.75 13.89 19.52
N MET A 532 6.55 12.92 18.62
CA MET A 532 6.78 13.13 17.19
C MET A 532 5.59 13.80 16.53
N ARG A 533 4.39 13.23 16.66
CA ARG A 533 3.15 13.78 16.09
C ARG A 533 2.47 14.78 17.01
N GLY A 534 2.34 14.43 18.29
CA GLY A 534 1.56 15.25 19.25
C GLY A 534 2.10 16.66 19.48
N THR A 535 3.41 16.87 19.33
CA THR A 535 4.02 18.21 19.37
C THR A 535 3.90 18.97 18.06
N GLY A 536 3.59 18.29 16.95
CA GLY A 536 3.66 18.83 15.59
C GLY A 536 5.08 19.04 15.08
N ALA A 537 6.08 18.39 15.68
CA ALA A 537 7.46 18.43 15.21
C ALA A 537 7.67 17.64 13.91
N TYR A 538 6.88 16.60 13.70
CA TYR A 538 6.84 15.81 12.48
C TYR A 538 5.40 15.69 11.97
N ALA A 539 5.25 15.73 10.64
CA ALA A 539 4.03 15.36 9.96
C ALA A 539 4.07 13.87 9.61
N CYS A 540 2.91 13.21 9.73
CA CYS A 540 2.72 11.81 9.39
C CYS A 540 1.93 11.76 8.09
N ASN A 541 2.50 11.14 7.07
CA ASN A 541 1.93 11.00 5.73
C ASN A 541 1.56 9.55 5.44
#